data_AF-A0A4Q6FYA5-F1
#
_entry.id   AF-A0A4Q6FYA5-F1
#
_cell.length_a   1.000
_cell.length_b   1.000
_cell.length_c   1.000
_cell.angle_alpha   90.00
_cell.angle_beta   90.00
_cell.angle_gamma   90.00
#
_symmetry.space_group_name_H-M   'P 1'
#
loop_
_entity.id
_entity.type
_entity.pdbx_description
1 polymer ?
#
loop_
_entity_poly.entity_id
_entity_poly.type
_entity_poly.pdbx_seq_one_letter_code
_entity_poly.pdbx_strand_id
1 'polypeptide(L)'
;MLISSPGVKLQVSTKADESAQAAPLFGNLNANFPKLFISFSPEKLFAPVHSTVTELSFTVPGSDVRATVSGFGAVFTDVDVAGVSKIEYFDLTGNPIHTEWVKAIPSKQKSLSFVGVSFANGKRIAKVKIYSGNINLGSWAAESNGKDAVAMDDFLYGEPKEASKPAPQW
;
A
#
# COMPACT_ATOMS: atom_id res chain seq x y z
N MET A 1 1.52 12.88 -8.19
CA MET A 1 1.26 12.88 -9.64
C MET A 1 0.12 13.83 -9.91
N LEU A 2 0.34 14.87 -10.72
CA LEU A 2 -0.73 15.74 -11.22
C LEU A 2 -1.19 15.14 -12.55
N ILE A 3 -2.49 14.85 -12.68
CA ILE A 3 -3.09 14.34 -13.90
C ILE A 3 -4.11 15.37 -14.37
N SER A 4 -3.83 16.02 -15.48
CA SER A 4 -4.77 16.91 -16.16
C SER A 4 -4.91 16.46 -17.62
N SER A 5 -6.11 16.59 -18.18
CA SER A 5 -6.36 16.37 -19.60
C SER A 5 -6.74 17.70 -20.25
N PRO A 6 -6.20 18.04 -21.43
CA PRO A 6 -6.70 19.15 -22.25
C PRO A 6 -8.15 18.97 -22.73
N GLY A 7 -8.74 17.78 -22.57
CA GLY A 7 -10.12 17.44 -22.91
C GLY A 7 -11.12 17.65 -21.77
N VAL A 8 -12.42 17.45 -22.07
CA VAL A 8 -13.56 17.75 -21.18
C VAL A 8 -13.56 16.95 -19.86
N LYS A 9 -12.93 15.76 -19.83
CA LYS A 9 -12.76 14.95 -18.61
C LYS A 9 -11.65 13.91 -18.72
N LEU A 10 -11.08 13.56 -17.57
CA LEU A 10 -10.35 12.32 -17.35
C LEU A 10 -11.35 11.23 -16.95
N GLN A 11 -11.28 10.04 -17.56
CA GLN A 11 -12.14 8.91 -17.24
C GLN A 11 -11.28 7.70 -16.85
N VAL A 12 -11.69 6.98 -15.80
CA VAL A 12 -11.10 5.71 -15.35
C VAL A 12 -12.04 4.59 -15.78
N SER A 13 -11.51 3.46 -16.27
CA SER A 13 -12.31 2.29 -16.61
C SER A 13 -12.77 1.55 -15.36
N THR A 14 -13.93 0.88 -15.43
CA THR A 14 -14.45 0.02 -14.35
C THR A 14 -13.77 -1.34 -14.32
N LYS A 15 -13.92 -2.06 -13.20
CA LYS A 15 -13.53 -3.47 -13.09
C LYS A 15 -14.47 -4.38 -13.89
N ALA A 16 -14.01 -5.59 -14.18
CA ALA A 16 -14.90 -6.62 -14.71
C ALA A 16 -16.03 -6.88 -13.71
N ASP A 17 -17.27 -6.95 -14.21
CA ASP A 17 -18.51 -7.28 -13.48
C ASP A 17 -19.20 -6.17 -12.65
N GLU A 18 -18.85 -4.88 -12.83
CA GLU A 18 -19.68 -3.78 -12.30
C GLU A 18 -20.73 -3.27 -13.31
N SER A 19 -22.01 -3.47 -13.01
CA SER A 19 -23.13 -2.92 -13.78
C SER A 19 -23.37 -1.44 -13.45
N ALA A 20 -22.71 -0.53 -14.18
CA ALA A 20 -23.28 0.72 -14.73
C ALA A 20 -22.19 1.74 -15.14
N GLN A 21 -22.34 2.27 -16.35
CA GLN A 21 -21.81 3.55 -16.88
C GLN A 21 -20.34 3.67 -17.32
N ALA A 22 -19.46 2.72 -17.03
CA ALA A 22 -18.23 2.52 -17.81
C ALA A 22 -18.01 1.02 -18.04
N ALA A 23 -17.41 0.65 -19.18
CA ALA A 23 -17.05 -0.74 -19.44
C ALA A 23 -15.57 -0.94 -19.10
N PRO A 24 -15.14 -2.16 -18.71
CA PRO A 24 -13.73 -2.47 -18.52
C PRO A 24 -12.90 -2.06 -19.72
N LEU A 25 -11.67 -1.60 -19.46
CA LEU A 25 -10.70 -1.27 -20.51
C LEU A 25 -11.25 -0.28 -21.54
N PHE A 26 -12.11 0.65 -21.10
CA PHE A 26 -12.77 1.64 -21.96
C PHE A 26 -13.64 1.04 -23.06
N GLY A 27 -14.22 -0.15 -22.87
CA GLY A 27 -15.15 -0.75 -23.82
C GLY A 27 -16.38 0.14 -24.13
N ASN A 28 -16.72 1.07 -23.21
CA ASN A 28 -17.75 2.08 -23.43
C ASN A 28 -17.32 3.20 -24.39
N LEU A 29 -16.02 3.40 -24.63
CA LEU A 29 -15.49 4.35 -25.62
C LEU A 29 -15.29 3.65 -26.98
N ASN A 30 -14.85 2.39 -26.97
CA ASN A 30 -14.71 1.58 -28.17
C ASN A 30 -14.77 0.08 -27.84
N ALA A 31 -15.68 -0.64 -28.49
CA ALA A 31 -15.87 -2.09 -28.28
C ALA A 31 -14.63 -2.95 -28.63
N ASN A 32 -13.65 -2.42 -29.39
CA ASN A 32 -12.40 -3.10 -29.68
C ASN A 32 -11.32 -2.92 -28.60
N PHE A 33 -11.41 -1.93 -27.71
CA PHE A 33 -10.38 -1.67 -26.69
C PHE A 33 -10.16 -2.83 -25.70
N PRO A 34 -11.20 -3.57 -25.27
CA PRO A 34 -10.99 -4.77 -24.45
C PRO A 34 -10.15 -5.87 -25.13
N LYS A 35 -9.96 -5.81 -26.46
CA LYS A 35 -9.06 -6.74 -27.19
C LYS A 35 -7.62 -6.21 -27.32
N LEU A 36 -7.40 -4.92 -27.03
CA LEU A 36 -6.13 -4.23 -27.26
C LEU A 36 -5.42 -3.85 -25.95
N PHE A 37 -6.18 -3.56 -24.91
CA PHE A 37 -5.66 -3.12 -23.63
C PHE A 37 -5.70 -4.25 -22.61
N ILE A 38 -4.74 -4.21 -21.69
CA ILE A 38 -4.70 -5.05 -20.51
C ILE A 38 -4.40 -4.13 -19.33
N SER A 39 -5.07 -4.35 -18.21
CA SER A 39 -4.68 -3.74 -16.95
C SER A 39 -3.56 -4.58 -16.33
N PHE A 40 -2.53 -3.92 -15.79
CA PHE A 40 -1.43 -4.61 -15.15
C PHE A 40 -1.85 -5.35 -13.86
N SER A 41 -2.92 -4.88 -13.20
CA SER A 41 -3.48 -5.48 -11.99
C SER A 41 -5.00 -5.20 -11.97
N PRO A 42 -5.87 -6.16 -12.31
CA PRO A 42 -7.31 -5.95 -12.24
C PRO A 42 -7.82 -5.94 -10.78
N GLU A 43 -7.23 -6.75 -9.89
CA GLU A 43 -7.37 -6.76 -8.43
C GLU A 43 -6.11 -7.40 -7.84
N LYS A 44 -5.42 -6.77 -6.88
CA LYS A 44 -4.26 -7.37 -6.19
C LYS A 44 -4.24 -6.99 -4.71
N LEU A 45 -5.06 -7.68 -3.91
CA LEU A 45 -4.83 -7.68 -2.46
C LEU A 45 -3.64 -8.59 -2.12
N PHE A 46 -2.80 -8.13 -1.20
CA PHE A 46 -1.73 -8.93 -0.61
C PHE A 46 -1.85 -8.91 0.91
N ALA A 47 -1.49 -10.04 1.50
CA ALA A 47 -1.43 -10.21 2.94
C ALA A 47 -0.54 -11.42 3.27
N PRO A 48 0.16 -11.38 4.42
CA PRO A 48 0.97 -12.50 4.85
C PRO A 48 0.06 -13.66 5.29
N VAL A 49 0.29 -14.86 4.75
CA VAL A 49 -0.43 -16.06 5.18
C VAL A 49 0.18 -16.56 6.49
N HIS A 50 -0.67 -16.95 7.44
CA HIS A 50 -0.27 -17.39 8.78
C HIS A 50 0.50 -16.37 9.65
N SER A 51 0.58 -15.11 9.23
CA SER A 51 1.13 -13.99 9.99
C SER A 51 0.22 -12.77 9.82
N THR A 52 0.41 -11.73 10.64
CA THR A 52 -0.17 -10.39 10.41
C THR A 52 0.90 -9.36 10.06
N VAL A 53 2.16 -9.80 9.93
CA VAL A 53 3.32 -8.93 9.77
C VAL A 53 3.93 -9.10 8.38
N THR A 54 4.11 -7.98 7.69
CA THR A 54 4.87 -7.87 6.43
C THR A 54 6.08 -6.97 6.65
N GLU A 55 7.26 -7.40 6.25
CA GLU A 55 8.47 -6.58 6.29
C GLU A 55 8.90 -6.21 4.87
N LEU A 56 9.24 -4.93 4.64
CA LEU A 56 9.73 -4.47 3.34
C LEU A 56 11.04 -3.71 3.50
N SER A 57 11.95 -3.90 2.54
CA SER A 57 13.21 -3.17 2.39
C SER A 57 13.36 -2.70 0.95
N PHE A 58 14.19 -1.68 0.74
CA PHE A 58 14.34 -1.04 -0.56
C PHE A 58 15.72 -1.30 -1.18
N THR A 59 15.75 -1.47 -2.50
CA THR A 59 16.98 -1.50 -3.30
C THR A 59 16.94 -0.47 -4.41
N VAL A 60 18.11 -0.11 -4.94
CA VAL A 60 18.20 0.72 -6.14
C VAL A 60 17.64 -0.08 -7.33
N PRO A 61 16.69 0.47 -8.11
CA PRO A 61 16.07 -0.26 -9.23
C PRO A 61 17.10 -0.88 -10.16
N GLY A 62 16.93 -2.17 -10.48
CA GLY A 62 17.84 -2.93 -11.33
C GLY A 62 19.12 -3.41 -10.64
N SER A 63 19.21 -3.35 -9.31
CA SER A 63 20.37 -3.83 -8.54
C SER A 63 19.97 -4.38 -7.16
N ASP A 64 20.93 -5.03 -6.50
CA ASP A 64 20.82 -5.48 -5.09
C ASP A 64 21.37 -4.45 -4.08
N VAL A 65 21.73 -3.25 -4.54
CA VAL A 65 22.28 -2.20 -3.69
C VAL A 65 21.18 -1.69 -2.76
N ARG A 66 21.45 -1.67 -1.45
CA ARG A 66 20.51 -1.16 -0.45
C ARG A 66 20.17 0.30 -0.72
N ALA A 67 18.89 0.60 -0.66
CA ALA A 67 18.37 1.94 -0.84
C ALA A 67 17.55 2.37 0.37
N THR A 68 17.25 3.66 0.39
CA THR A 68 16.29 4.25 1.30
C THR A 68 15.27 5.08 0.53
N VAL A 69 14.12 5.33 1.13
CA VAL A 69 13.06 6.18 0.57
C VAL A 69 12.76 7.35 1.51
N SER A 70 12.23 8.46 0.98
CA SER A 70 11.83 9.62 1.79
C SER A 70 10.48 9.44 2.48
N GLY A 71 9.65 8.54 1.96
CA GLY A 71 8.33 8.26 2.51
C GLY A 71 7.82 6.90 2.05
N PHE A 72 6.92 6.33 2.84
CA PHE A 72 6.24 5.08 2.55
C PHE A 72 4.80 5.16 3.07
N GLY A 73 3.86 4.56 2.35
CA GLY A 73 2.48 4.38 2.76
C GLY A 73 1.88 3.13 2.13
N ALA A 74 0.78 2.68 2.72
CA ALA A 74 0.05 1.51 2.27
C ALA A 74 -1.46 1.75 2.31
N VAL A 75 -2.17 1.13 1.39
CA VAL A 75 -3.62 1.00 1.41
C VAL A 75 -3.99 -0.31 2.12
N PHE A 76 -4.85 -0.20 3.12
CA PHE A 76 -5.42 -1.30 3.89
C PHE A 76 -6.89 -1.45 3.53
N THR A 77 -7.40 -2.67 3.60
CA THR A 77 -8.84 -2.95 3.46
C THR A 77 -9.37 -3.67 4.69
N ASP A 78 -10.60 -3.35 5.06
CA ASP A 78 -11.35 -4.00 6.14
C ASP A 78 -10.71 -3.78 7.53
N VAL A 79 -10.37 -2.53 7.86
CA VAL A 79 -9.82 -2.21 9.20
C VAL A 79 -10.96 -1.89 10.16
N ASP A 80 -11.41 -2.88 10.91
CA ASP A 80 -12.53 -2.75 11.84
C ASP A 80 -12.11 -2.49 13.29
N VAL A 81 -10.91 -2.91 13.69
CA VAL A 81 -10.42 -2.77 15.08
C VAL A 81 -9.35 -1.69 15.19
N ALA A 82 -9.57 -0.74 16.10
CA ALA A 82 -8.60 0.32 16.37
C ALA A 82 -7.36 -0.22 17.10
N GLY A 83 -6.18 0.26 16.73
CA GLY A 83 -4.94 -0.03 17.46
C GLY A 83 -4.34 -1.40 17.20
N VAL A 84 -4.77 -2.12 16.16
CA VAL A 84 -4.16 -3.40 15.75
C VAL A 84 -3.38 -3.32 14.44
N SER A 85 -3.76 -2.39 13.56
CA SER A 85 -3.09 -2.17 12.27
C SER A 85 -2.19 -0.93 12.30
N LYS A 86 -0.94 -1.06 11.85
CA LYS A 86 0.06 0.02 11.86
C LYS A 86 1.20 -0.21 10.87
N ILE A 87 1.96 0.86 10.61
CA ILE A 87 3.26 0.80 9.94
C ILE A 87 4.33 1.32 10.90
N GLU A 88 5.38 0.53 11.12
CA GLU A 88 6.60 0.93 11.80
C GLU A 88 7.69 1.22 10.77
N TYR A 89 8.41 2.33 10.95
CA TYR A 89 9.41 2.82 10.01
C TYR A 89 10.78 2.76 10.67
N PHE A 90 11.81 2.30 9.93
CA PHE A 90 13.15 2.10 10.46
C PHE A 90 14.21 2.77 9.58
N ASP A 91 15.28 3.29 10.20
CA ASP A 91 16.44 3.81 9.50
C ASP A 91 17.41 2.70 9.02
N LEU A 92 18.51 3.09 8.37
CA LEU A 92 19.53 2.19 7.84
C LEU A 92 20.25 1.34 8.89
N THR A 93 20.25 1.79 10.15
CA THR A 93 20.84 1.05 11.28
C THR A 93 19.83 0.12 11.95
N GLY A 94 18.58 0.13 11.50
CA GLY A 94 17.50 -0.67 12.06
C GLY A 94 16.82 -0.05 13.27
N ASN A 95 17.09 1.22 13.59
CA ASN A 95 16.41 1.91 14.67
C ASN A 95 15.00 2.35 14.24
N PRO A 96 13.97 2.17 15.08
CA PRO A 96 12.64 2.68 14.79
C PRO A 96 12.67 4.20 14.80
N ILE A 97 12.12 4.80 13.75
CA ILE A 97 12.13 6.25 13.56
C ILE A 97 10.74 6.87 13.59
N HIS A 98 9.69 6.06 13.45
CA HIS A 98 8.28 6.45 13.56
C HIS A 98 7.37 5.23 13.64
N THR A 99 6.15 5.42 14.12
CA THR A 99 5.05 4.45 14.02
C THR A 99 3.78 5.20 13.69
N GLU A 100 3.05 4.74 12.68
CA GLU A 100 1.80 5.34 12.27
C GLU A 100 0.67 4.30 12.32
N TRP A 101 -0.42 4.62 13.03
CA TRP A 101 -1.55 3.73 13.23
C TRP A 101 -2.59 3.91 12.13
N VAL A 102 -3.13 2.80 11.63
CA VAL A 102 -4.23 2.84 10.67
C VAL A 102 -5.51 3.17 11.43
N LYS A 103 -6.26 4.17 10.95
CA LYS A 103 -7.57 4.49 11.51
C LYS A 103 -8.56 3.37 11.16
N ALA A 104 -9.18 2.81 12.19
CA ALA A 104 -10.28 1.87 12.02
C ALA A 104 -11.57 2.59 11.61
N ILE A 105 -12.40 1.91 10.83
CA ILE A 105 -13.72 2.36 10.41
C ILE A 105 -14.72 1.27 10.78
N PRO A 106 -15.04 1.11 12.08
CA PRO A 106 -15.85 0.00 12.56
C PRO A 106 -17.22 -0.02 11.88
N SER A 107 -17.76 -1.22 11.65
CA SER A 107 -19.11 -1.43 11.09
C SER A 107 -19.27 -1.02 9.62
N LYS A 108 -18.16 -0.84 8.89
CA LYS A 108 -18.17 -0.58 7.45
C LYS A 108 -17.40 -1.68 6.71
N GLN A 109 -18.15 -2.65 6.22
CA GLN A 109 -17.60 -3.70 5.36
C GLN A 109 -17.00 -3.12 4.08
N LYS A 110 -15.94 -3.76 3.58
CA LYS A 110 -15.25 -3.37 2.33
C LYS A 110 -14.74 -1.93 2.38
N SER A 111 -14.29 -1.50 3.56
CA SER A 111 -13.67 -0.19 3.74
C SER A 111 -12.24 -0.17 3.21
N LEU A 112 -11.76 1.04 2.91
CA LEU A 112 -10.37 1.30 2.56
C LEU A 112 -9.82 2.40 3.49
N SER A 113 -8.60 2.19 3.96
CA SER A 113 -7.83 3.15 4.76
C SER A 113 -6.45 3.30 4.15
N PHE A 114 -6.02 4.54 3.93
CA PHE A 114 -4.63 4.82 3.56
C PHE A 114 -3.90 5.42 4.76
N VAL A 115 -2.68 4.95 4.99
CA VAL A 115 -1.77 5.60 5.93
C VAL A 115 -0.36 5.62 5.35
N GLY A 116 0.34 6.72 5.58
CA GLY A 116 1.70 6.89 5.09
C GLY A 116 2.39 8.08 5.72
N VAL A 117 3.71 8.02 5.74
CA VAL A 117 4.56 9.07 6.30
C VAL A 117 5.61 9.46 5.28
N SER A 118 5.80 10.76 5.12
CA SER A 118 6.93 11.35 4.40
C SER A 118 7.78 12.13 5.38
N PHE A 119 9.08 11.89 5.36
CA PHE A 119 10.03 12.61 6.19
C PHE A 119 10.66 13.77 5.42
N ALA A 120 10.72 14.93 6.08
CA ALA A 120 11.49 16.08 5.62
C ALA A 120 12.96 16.00 6.12
N ASN A 121 13.79 16.94 5.67
CA ASN A 121 15.14 17.19 6.21
C ASN A 121 16.12 16.01 6.10
N GLY A 122 16.01 15.20 5.05
CA GLY A 122 16.98 14.15 4.77
C GLY A 122 16.88 12.90 5.65
N LYS A 123 15.89 12.81 6.56
CA LYS A 123 15.56 11.56 7.26
C LYS A 123 15.01 10.55 6.25
N ARG A 124 15.49 9.31 6.30
CA ARG A 124 15.20 8.27 5.30
C ARG A 124 14.72 6.97 5.96
N ILE A 125 13.89 6.24 5.23
CA ILE A 125 13.37 4.93 5.62
C ILE A 125 14.14 3.86 4.86
N ALA A 126 14.74 2.91 5.57
CA ALA A 126 15.42 1.75 4.97
C ALA A 126 14.56 0.49 5.01
N LYS A 127 13.68 0.40 6.01
CA LYS A 127 12.79 -0.74 6.23
C LYS A 127 11.47 -0.27 6.81
N VAL A 128 10.40 -0.96 6.46
CA VAL A 128 9.11 -0.86 7.14
C VAL A 128 8.66 -2.22 7.64
N LYS A 129 7.92 -2.23 8.76
CA LYS A 129 7.14 -3.38 9.21
C LYS A 129 5.67 -2.97 9.25
N ILE A 130 4.84 -3.71 8.56
CA ILE A 130 3.41 -3.48 8.50
C ILE A 130 2.71 -4.56 9.31
N TYR A 131 1.82 -4.15 10.19
CA TYR A 131 0.93 -5.01 10.95
C TYR A 131 -0.47 -4.80 10.37
N SER A 132 -1.06 -5.86 9.82
CA SER A 132 -2.38 -5.87 9.20
C SER A 132 -3.30 -6.77 10.03
N GLY A 133 -4.04 -6.15 10.93
CA GLY A 133 -4.97 -6.85 11.82
C GLY A 133 -4.29 -7.58 12.98
N ASN A 134 -5.07 -8.35 13.72
CA ASN A 134 -4.60 -9.17 14.84
C ASN A 134 -4.94 -10.66 14.69
N ILE A 135 -5.56 -11.05 13.58
CA ILE A 135 -5.69 -12.45 13.15
C ILE A 135 -5.11 -12.59 11.74
N ASN A 136 -4.44 -13.72 11.49
CA ASN A 136 -3.81 -13.98 10.20
C ASN A 136 -4.82 -14.49 9.18
N LEU A 137 -4.59 -14.17 7.90
CA LEU A 137 -5.33 -14.78 6.81
C LEU A 137 -4.94 -16.26 6.73
N GLY A 138 -5.92 -17.14 6.93
CA GLY A 138 -5.73 -18.58 7.01
C GLY A 138 -5.91 -19.19 8.40
N SER A 139 -6.17 -18.39 9.45
CA SER A 139 -6.78 -18.97 10.66
C SER A 139 -8.23 -19.34 10.38
N TRP A 140 -8.69 -20.44 10.98
CA TRP A 140 -10.11 -20.79 11.05
C TRP A 140 -10.90 -19.85 11.96
N ALA A 141 -10.21 -18.91 12.63
CA ALA A 141 -10.85 -17.93 13.50
C ALA A 141 -11.58 -16.92 12.63
N ALA A 142 -12.91 -16.89 12.76
CA ALA A 142 -13.72 -15.85 12.14
C ALA A 142 -13.42 -14.47 12.75
N GLU A 143 -13.55 -13.45 11.91
CA GLU A 143 -13.84 -12.06 12.28
C GLU A 143 -14.84 -12.01 13.44
N SER A 144 -14.56 -11.20 14.46
CA SER A 144 -15.45 -11.01 15.60
C SER A 144 -15.13 -9.72 16.35
N ASN A 145 -15.89 -9.38 17.38
CA ASN A 145 -15.58 -8.21 18.21
C ASN A 145 -14.14 -8.29 18.76
N GLY A 146 -13.27 -7.42 18.23
CA GLY A 146 -11.86 -7.34 18.61
C GLY A 146 -10.92 -8.31 17.87
N LYS A 147 -11.40 -9.07 16.88
CA LYS A 147 -10.56 -9.84 15.94
C LYS A 147 -10.75 -9.30 14.53
N ASP A 148 -9.64 -8.95 13.89
CA ASP A 148 -9.59 -8.17 12.65
C ASP A 148 -8.57 -8.78 11.68
N ALA A 149 -9.05 -9.19 10.51
CA ALA A 149 -8.36 -9.79 9.39
C ALA A 149 -8.22 -8.73 8.29
N VAL A 150 -7.06 -8.09 8.26
CA VAL A 150 -6.81 -6.96 7.38
C VAL A 150 -5.90 -7.39 6.24
N ALA A 151 -6.28 -7.02 5.01
CA ALA A 151 -5.41 -7.13 3.84
C ALA A 151 -4.94 -5.76 3.37
N MET A 152 -4.02 -5.74 2.43
CA MET A 152 -3.46 -4.52 1.84
C MET A 152 -3.54 -4.59 0.31
N ASP A 153 -3.55 -3.44 -0.37
CA ASP A 153 -3.74 -3.35 -1.83
C ASP A 153 -2.57 -2.70 -2.56
N ASP A 154 -2.22 -1.46 -2.20
CA ASP A 154 -1.16 -0.71 -2.87
C ASP A 154 -0.11 -0.22 -1.87
N PHE A 155 1.14 -0.22 -2.32
CA PHE A 155 2.27 0.41 -1.62
C PHE A 155 2.75 1.62 -2.40
N LEU A 156 2.88 2.76 -1.70
CA LEU A 156 3.36 4.01 -2.26
C LEU A 156 4.65 4.40 -1.54
N TYR A 157 5.72 4.64 -2.29
CA TYR A 157 6.98 5.05 -1.70
C TYR A 157 7.70 6.06 -2.60
N GLY A 158 8.47 6.94 -1.96
CA GLY A 158 9.34 7.87 -2.68
C GLY A 158 10.44 7.12 -3.43
N GLU A 159 11.04 7.75 -4.42
CA GLU A 159 12.12 7.15 -5.21
C GLU A 159 13.24 6.57 -4.32
N PRO A 160 13.56 5.26 -4.47
CA PRO A 160 14.68 4.66 -3.78
C PRO A 160 15.99 5.33 -4.20
N LYS A 161 16.74 5.83 -3.22
CA LYS A 161 18.09 6.36 -3.43
C LYS A 161 19.07 5.47 -2.70
N GLU A 162 20.24 5.26 -3.31
CA GLU A 162 21.33 4.53 -2.69
C GLU A 162 21.56 5.00 -1.25
N ALA A 163 21.71 4.04 -0.35
CA ALA A 163 21.99 4.31 1.05
C ALA A 163 23.39 4.92 1.20
N SER A 164 23.49 6.24 1.34
CA SER A 164 24.75 6.86 1.73
C SER A 164 25.04 6.54 3.21
N LYS A 165 26.29 6.16 3.50
CA LYS A 165 26.75 5.96 4.88
C LYS A 165 26.65 7.30 5.63
N PRO A 166 26.19 7.35 6.90
CA PRO A 166 26.33 8.55 7.70
C PRO A 166 27.80 8.97 7.75
N ALA A 167 28.07 10.28 7.65
CA ALA A 167 29.42 10.81 7.82
C ALA A 167 29.98 10.36 9.19
N PRO A 168 31.27 9.98 9.28
CA PRO A 168 31.88 9.68 10.57
C PRO A 168 31.76 10.89 11.48
N GLN A 169 31.24 10.70 12.70
CA GLN A 169 31.43 11.68 13.77
C GLN A 169 32.87 11.52 14.25
N TRP A 170 33.74 12.43 13.83
CA TRP A 170 35.05 12.65 14.43
C TRP A 170 34.96 13.79 15.45
#